data_AF-A0A7X3ZHR2-F1
#
_entry.id   AF-A0A7X3ZHR2-F1
#
_cell.length_a   1.000
_cell.length_b   1.000
_cell.length_c   1.000
_cell.angle_alpha   90.00
_cell.angle_beta   90.00
_cell.angle_gamma   90.00
#
_symmetry.space_group_name_H-M   'P 1'
#
loop_
_entity.id
_entity.type
_entity.pdbx_description
1 polymer ?
#
loop_
_entity_poly.entity_id
_entity_poly.type
_entity_poly.pdbx_seq_one_letter_code
_entity_poly.pdbx_strand_id
1 'polypeptide(L)'
;MSYYERVLAEYPASEHGDEAQFMIAFKYEEHIRDLEQARRAYQRVIENYPDSELAASARHLLPNVGRAPQEWVQFHDEVAAP
;
A
#
# COMPACT_ATOMS: atom_id res chain seq x y z
N MET A 1 19.35 -11.06 5.39
CA MET A 1 18.94 -9.67 5.61
C MET A 1 18.68 -9.06 4.25
N SER A 2 17.41 -8.82 3.95
CA SER A 2 17.01 -8.30 2.65
C SER A 2 17.17 -6.79 2.64
N TYR A 3 17.45 -6.21 1.46
CA TYR A 3 17.68 -4.78 1.25
C TYR A 3 16.61 -3.88 1.94
N TYR A 4 15.36 -4.34 1.96
CA TYR A 4 14.22 -3.64 2.57
C TYR A 4 14.29 -3.50 4.10
N GLU A 5 14.83 -4.49 4.81
CA GLU A 5 15.01 -4.41 6.27
C GLU A 5 16.05 -3.35 6.65
N ARG A 6 17.02 -3.10 5.76
CA ARG A 6 18.08 -2.11 5.95
C ARG A 6 17.59 -0.69 5.74
N VAL A 7 16.73 -0.49 4.73
CA VAL A 7 16.09 0.82 4.45
C VAL A 7 15.17 1.23 5.60
N LEU A 8 14.40 0.29 6.18
CA LEU A 8 13.56 0.54 7.35
C LEU A 8 14.38 0.86 8.62
N ALA A 9 15.60 0.32 8.75
CA ALA A 9 16.48 0.57 9.88
C ALA A 9 17.27 1.89 9.77
N GLU A 10 17.62 2.32 8.55
CA GLU A 10 18.42 3.53 8.33
C GLU A 10 17.57 4.81 8.22
N TYR A 11 16.29 4.71 7.88
CA TYR A 11 15.44 5.87 7.66
C TYR A 11 14.02 5.72 8.24
N PRO A 12 13.88 5.62 9.58
CA PRO A 12 12.56 5.54 10.24
C PRO A 12 11.71 6.82 10.10
N ALA A 13 12.29 7.90 9.57
CA ALA A 13 11.67 9.21 9.43
C ALA A 13 11.92 9.87 8.05
N SER A 14 12.41 9.11 7.05
CA SER A 14 12.48 9.69 5.70
C SER A 14 11.14 9.56 5.00
N GLU A 15 10.91 10.49 4.09
CA GLU A 15 9.86 10.61 3.08
C GLU A 15 9.55 9.32 2.27
N HIS A 16 10.25 8.21 2.52
CA HIS A 16 10.10 6.93 1.81
C HIS A 16 9.73 5.74 2.73
N GLY A 17 9.66 5.94 4.05
CA GLY A 17 9.32 4.88 5.00
C GLY A 17 7.86 4.43 4.87
N ASP A 18 6.97 5.36 4.58
CA ASP A 18 5.56 5.13 4.27
C ASP A 18 5.38 4.44 2.91
N GLU A 19 6.15 4.84 1.90
CA GLU A 19 6.20 4.19 0.58
C GLU A 19 6.60 2.72 0.68
N ALA A 20 7.69 2.42 1.40
CA ALA A 20 8.13 1.05 1.61
C ALA A 20 7.05 0.22 2.33
N GLN A 21 6.44 0.79 3.38
CA GLN A 21 5.41 0.10 4.17
C GLN A 21 4.12 -0.13 3.36
N PHE A 22 3.75 0.82 2.50
CA PHE A 22 2.60 0.72 1.59
C PHE A 22 2.83 -0.34 0.51
N MET A 23 4.02 -0.36 -0.10
CA MET A 23 4.38 -1.35 -1.12
C MET A 23 4.40 -2.77 -0.56
N ILE A 24 4.75 -2.97 0.72
CA ILE A 24 4.61 -4.26 1.41
C ILE A 24 3.13 -4.68 1.43
N ALA A 25 2.23 -3.78 1.78
CA ALA A 25 0.80 -4.06 1.82
C ALA A 25 0.25 -4.45 0.43
N PHE A 26 0.61 -3.66 -0.58
CA PHE A 26 0.22 -3.91 -1.97
C PHE A 26 0.73 -5.26 -2.50
N LYS A 27 1.97 -5.65 -2.18
CA LYS A 27 2.50 -6.97 -2.59
C LYS A 27 1.78 -8.12 -1.89
N TYR A 28 1.48 -7.99 -0.59
CA TYR A 28 0.72 -9.01 0.11
C TYR A 28 -0.67 -9.19 -0.48
N GLU A 29 -1.32 -8.10 -0.89
CA GLU A 29 -2.63 -8.11 -1.53
C GLU A 29 -2.62 -8.71 -2.94
N GLU A 30 -1.80 -8.16 -3.83
CA GLU A 30 -1.84 -8.49 -5.26
C GLU A 30 -1.06 -9.76 -5.62
N HIS A 31 0.13 -9.93 -5.05
CA HIS A 31 1.06 -10.98 -5.48
C HIS A 31 0.97 -12.23 -4.61
N ILE A 32 0.87 -12.05 -3.29
CA ILE A 32 0.84 -13.16 -2.34
C ILE A 32 -0.61 -13.60 -2.08
N ARG A 33 -1.57 -12.69 -2.25
CA ARG A 33 -2.99 -12.86 -1.89
C ARG A 33 -3.20 -13.22 -0.41
N ASP A 34 -2.27 -12.81 0.44
CA ASP A 34 -2.41 -12.89 1.89
C ASP A 34 -3.06 -11.60 2.40
N LEU A 35 -4.39 -11.64 2.43
CA LEU A 35 -5.22 -10.49 2.82
C LEU A 35 -5.03 -10.09 4.29
N GLU A 36 -4.71 -11.05 5.15
CA GLU A 36 -4.40 -10.79 6.57
C GLU A 36 -3.13 -9.95 6.69
N GLN A 37 -2.07 -10.35 5.98
CA GLN A 37 -0.81 -9.60 5.99
C GLN A 37 -0.94 -8.25 5.28
N ALA A 38 -1.68 -8.18 4.18
CA ALA A 38 -1.97 -6.92 3.51
C ALA A 38 -2.67 -5.93 4.45
N ARG A 39 -3.72 -6.35 5.15
CA ARG A 39 -4.43 -5.52 6.15
C ARG A 39 -3.50 -5.02 7.24
N ARG A 40 -2.69 -5.90 7.81
CA ARG A 40 -1.71 -5.52 8.85
C ARG A 40 -0.67 -4.54 8.33
N ALA A 41 -0.22 -4.71 7.09
CA ALA A 41 0.76 -3.82 6.48
C ALA A 41 0.17 -2.43 6.18
N TYR A 42 -1.05 -2.33 5.63
CA TYR A 42 -1.75 -1.05 5.46
C TYR A 42 -2.00 -0.36 6.80
N GLN A 43 -2.40 -1.13 7.83
CA GLN A 43 -2.60 -0.58 9.16
C GLN A 43 -1.31 0.01 9.75
N ARG A 44 -0.16 -0.62 9.52
CA ARG A 44 1.14 -0.06 9.89
C ARG A 44 1.50 1.23 9.15
N VAL A 45 1.06 1.41 7.90
CA VAL A 45 1.23 2.71 7.20
C VAL A 45 0.49 3.79 7.97
N ILE A 46 -0.75 3.51 8.37
CA ILE A 46 -1.63 4.45 9.07
C ILE A 46 -1.11 4.77 10.47
N GLU A 47 -0.60 3.76 11.19
CA GLU A 47 -0.10 3.90 12.55
C GLU A 47 1.27 4.59 12.61
N ASN A 48 2.18 4.26 11.69
CA ASN A 48 3.54 4.78 11.72
C ASN A 48 3.70 6.10 10.96
N TYR A 49 2.85 6.36 9.97
CA TYR A 49 2.94 7.54 9.10
C TYR A 49 1.58 8.26 8.96
N PRO A 50 0.89 8.60 10.07
CA PRO A 50 -0.49 9.05 10.05
C PRO A 50 -0.75 10.30 9.20
N ASP A 51 0.26 11.14 8.99
CA ASP A 51 0.19 12.41 8.27
C ASP A 51 0.58 12.30 6.79
N SER A 52 0.93 11.11 6.28
CA SER A 52 1.36 10.95 4.89
C SER A 52 0.19 10.70 3.93
N GLU A 53 0.37 11.09 2.66
CA GLU A 53 -0.62 10.82 1.60
C GLU A 53 -0.88 9.31 1.42
N LEU A 54 0.14 8.49 1.69
CA LEU A 54 0.03 7.04 1.66
C LEU A 54 -0.76 6.48 2.84
N ALA A 55 -0.72 7.11 4.01
CA ALA A 55 -1.63 6.76 5.09
C ALA A 55 -3.08 7.12 4.76
N ALA A 56 -3.34 8.25 4.09
CA ALA A 56 -4.67 8.57 3.58
C ALA A 56 -5.13 7.50 2.57
N SER A 57 -4.27 7.14 1.63
CA SER A 57 -4.53 6.09 0.64
C SER A 57 -4.77 4.72 1.30
N ALA A 58 -3.95 4.34 2.28
CA ALA A 58 -4.10 3.11 3.06
C ALA A 58 -5.42 3.06 3.85
N ARG A 59 -5.89 4.19 4.40
CA ARG A 59 -7.21 4.26 5.06
C ARG A 59 -8.35 3.97 4.08
N HIS A 60 -8.22 4.39 2.82
CA HIS A 60 -9.21 4.10 1.78
C HIS A 60 -9.12 2.66 1.25
N LEU A 61 -7.92 2.09 1.18
CA LEU A 61 -7.69 0.74 0.66
C LEU A 61 -7.97 -0.34 1.70
N LEU A 62 -7.63 -0.13 2.98
CA LEU A 62 -7.76 -1.12 4.06
C LEU A 62 -9.16 -1.80 4.14
N PRO A 63 -10.29 -1.08 4.04
CA PRO A 63 -11.63 -1.68 4.03
C PRO A 63 -11.90 -2.52 2.78
N ASN A 64 -11.24 -2.17 1.66
CA ASN A 64 -11.36 -2.79 0.36
C ASN A 64 -10.39 -3.95 0.16
N VAL A 65 -9.46 -4.21 1.09
CA VAL A 65 -8.50 -5.30 0.98
C VAL A 65 -9.20 -6.64 0.77
N GLY A 66 -8.92 -7.27 -0.37
CA GLY A 66 -9.51 -8.53 -0.79
C GLY A 66 -10.87 -8.43 -1.45
N ARG A 67 -11.40 -7.21 -1.66
CA ARG A 67 -12.48 -6.99 -2.64
C ARG A 67 -11.87 -6.95 -4.02
N ALA A 68 -12.58 -7.45 -5.02
CA ALA A 68 -12.08 -7.47 -6.39
C ALA A 68 -11.85 -6.01 -6.86
N PRO A 69 -10.69 -5.67 -7.45
CA PRO A 69 -10.44 -4.33 -8.03
C PRO A 69 -11.50 -3.90 -9.05
N GLN A 70 -12.19 -4.88 -9.64
CA GLN A 70 -13.30 -4.72 -10.58
C GLN A 70 -14.52 -3.98 -9.99
N GLU A 71 -14.68 -3.94 -8.67
CA GLU A 71 -15.79 -3.22 -8.02
C GLU A 71 -15.45 -1.76 -7.65
N TRP A 72 -14.18 -1.34 -7.76
CA TRP A 72 -13.75 0.02 -7.35
C TRP A 72 -12.98 0.80 -8.42
N VAL A 73 -12.40 0.13 -9.43
CA VAL A 73 -11.78 0.81 -10.58
C VAL A 73 -12.84 1.02 -11.66
N GLN A 74 -13.46 2.21 -11.67
CA GLN A 74 -14.02 2.71 -12.93
C GLN A 74 -12.84 2.93 -13.87
N PHE A 75 -12.60 1.99 -14.76
CA PHE A 75 -11.81 2.22 -15.96
C PHE A 75 -12.52 3.33 -16.74
N HIS A 76 -12.09 4.58 -16.55
CA HIS A 76 -12.31 5.58 -17.58
C HIS A 76 -11.35 5.20 -18.71
N ASP A 77 -11.85 4.38 -19.63
CA ASP A 77 -11.28 4.23 -20.97
C ASP A 77 -11.26 5.62 -21.62
N GLU A 78 -10.22 6.40 -21.38
CA GLU A 78 -9.95 7.57 -22.22
C GLU A 78 -9.15 7.12 -23.43
N VAL A 79 -9.93 6.69 -24.43
CA VAL A 79 -9.56 6.46 -25.82
C VAL A 79 -8.71 7.61 -26.35
N ALA A 80 -7.49 7.31 -26.78
CA ALA A 80 -6.74 8.18 -27.67
C ALA A 80 -6.09 7.35 -28.78
N ALA A 81 -6.88 7.00 -29.78
CA ALA A 81 -6.44 6.86 -31.16
C ALA A 81 -7.01 8.06 -31.93
N PRO A 82 -6.21 8.72 -32.77
CA PRO A 82 -5.95 8.20 -34.10
C PRO A 82 -4.46 8.07 -34.47
#